data_AF-A0A5C0SD63-F1
#
_entry.id   AF-A0A5C0SD63-F1
#
_cell.length_a   1.000
_cell.length_b   1.000
_cell.length_c   1.000
_cell.angle_alpha   90.00
_cell.angle_beta   90.00
_cell.angle_gamma   90.00
#
_symmetry.space_group_name_H-M   'P 1'
#
loop_
_entity.id
_entity.type
_entity.pdbx_description
1 polymer ?
#
loop_
_entity_poly.entity_id
_entity_poly.type
_entity_poly.pdbx_seq_one_letter_code
_entity_poly.pdbx_strand_id
1 'polypeptide(L)'
;MDFMDKLAQKVSSGTRMISQKTDEIIEIAELKIDLKNIEEEIEEAKLYIGELVYKYFLSKNESMPVSAINSKCREIQRMEYEKNRIKTRLNKIKGLKYCNFCGEVIIDEENYCPKCGHKIIR
;
A
#
# COMPACT_ATOMS: atom_id res chain seq x y z
N MET A 1 19.55 2.66 0.35
CA MET A 1 19.83 2.66 1.80
C MET A 1 19.25 3.92 2.45
N ASP A 2 17.97 4.23 2.25
CA ASP A 2 17.41 5.55 2.64
C ASP A 2 16.15 5.44 3.53
N PHE A 3 15.97 4.26 4.15
CA PHE A 3 14.83 3.95 5.00
C PHE A 3 15.23 3.82 6.47
N MET A 4 16.41 3.26 6.75
CA MET A 4 16.95 3.18 8.12
C MET A 4 17.27 4.57 8.68
N ASP A 5 17.81 5.48 7.86
CA ASP A 5 18.09 6.86 8.30
C ASP A 5 16.81 7.67 8.55
N LYS A 6 15.76 7.47 7.73
CA LYS A 6 14.44 8.12 7.93
C LYS A 6 13.69 7.54 9.13
N LEU A 7 13.91 6.26 9.45
CA LEU A 7 13.37 5.65 10.67
C LEU A 7 14.15 6.10 11.90
N ALA A 8 15.49 6.16 11.86
CA ALA A 8 16.31 6.62 12.97
C ALA A 8 16.04 8.09 13.32
N GLN A 9 15.87 8.96 12.32
CA GLN A 9 15.48 10.36 12.54
C GLN A 9 14.03 10.55 13.01
N LYS A 10 13.12 9.61 12.70
CA LYS A 10 11.73 9.63 13.22
C LYS A 10 11.60 8.99 14.60
N VAL A 11 12.54 8.13 15.00
CA VAL A 11 12.61 7.56 16.36
C VAL A 11 13.16 8.59 17.36
N SER A 12 14.01 9.52 16.94
CA SER A 12 14.62 10.52 17.83
C SER A 12 13.68 11.68 18.23
N SER A 13 12.59 11.93 17.50
CA SER A 13 11.70 13.09 17.72
C SER A 13 10.33 12.76 18.34
N GLY A 14 9.97 11.48 18.51
CA GLY A 14 8.65 11.06 18.98
C GLY A 14 8.67 9.92 19.98
N THR A 15 8.49 10.25 21.25
CA THR A 15 8.32 9.34 22.39
C THR A 15 7.22 8.29 22.14
N ARG A 16 7.61 7.03 21.87
CA ARG A 16 6.98 5.74 22.27
C ARG A 16 7.42 4.56 21.39
N MET A 17 8.70 4.17 21.43
CA MET A 17 9.06 2.78 21.11
C MET A 17 8.76 1.97 22.38
N ILE A 18 7.48 1.67 22.61
CA ILE A 18 7.00 0.82 23.70
C ILE A 18 7.67 -0.55 23.52
N SER A 19 8.09 -1.19 24.61
CA SER A 19 8.63 -2.55 24.65
C SER A 19 7.80 -3.52 23.80
N GLN A 20 8.19 -3.73 22.53
CA GLN A 20 7.45 -4.60 21.62
C GLN A 20 7.60 -6.04 22.09
N LYS A 21 6.49 -6.75 22.21
CA LYS A 21 6.51 -8.17 22.57
C LYS A 21 7.08 -8.97 21.40
N THR A 22 7.73 -10.10 21.67
CA THR A 22 8.28 -10.99 20.63
C THR A 22 7.23 -11.35 19.57
N ASP A 23 5.98 -11.59 19.98
CA ASP A 23 4.87 -11.91 19.08
C ASP A 23 4.51 -10.74 18.13
N GLU A 24 4.57 -9.49 18.60
CA GLU A 24 4.28 -8.30 17.79
C GLU A 24 5.37 -8.08 16.72
N ILE A 25 6.62 -8.45 17.04
CA ILE A 25 7.75 -8.35 16.09
C ILE A 25 7.55 -9.35 14.95
N ILE A 26 7.15 -10.58 15.27
CA ILE A 26 6.85 -11.61 14.28
C ILE A 26 5.67 -11.17 13.40
N GLU A 27 4.57 -10.71 14.00
CA GLU A 27 3.40 -10.22 13.25
C GLU A 27 3.79 -9.05 12.33
N ILE A 28 4.62 -8.10 12.79
CA ILE A 28 5.12 -7.01 11.94
C ILE A 28 5.94 -7.55 10.76
N ALA A 29 6.76 -8.58 10.96
CA ALA A 29 7.57 -9.16 9.91
C ALA A 29 6.71 -9.84 8.85
N GLU A 30 5.72 -10.64 9.26
CA GLU A 30 4.75 -11.30 8.38
C GLU A 30 3.96 -10.28 7.56
N LEU A 31 3.37 -9.28 8.23
CA LEU A 31 2.62 -8.22 7.56
C LEU A 31 3.45 -7.43 6.55
N LYS A 32 4.77 -7.27 6.77
CA LYS A 32 5.65 -6.61 5.80
C LYS A 32 5.93 -7.47 4.58
N ILE A 33 6.04 -8.79 4.76
CA ILE A 33 6.20 -9.74 3.65
C ILE A 33 4.92 -9.73 2.80
N ASP A 34 3.75 -9.84 3.44
CA ASP A 34 2.46 -9.77 2.76
C ASP A 34 2.30 -8.46 2.00
N LEU A 35 2.71 -7.34 2.62
CA LEU A 35 2.65 -6.04 1.98
C LEU A 35 3.54 -5.95 0.74
N LYS A 36 4.74 -6.54 0.80
CA LYS A 36 5.65 -6.57 -0.34
C LYS A 36 5.06 -7.42 -1.47
N ASN A 37 4.59 -8.62 -1.15
CA ASN A 37 4.01 -9.54 -2.14
C ASN A 37 2.82 -8.93 -2.86
N ILE A 38 1.89 -8.29 -2.12
CA ILE A 38 0.72 -7.67 -2.74
C ILE A 38 1.08 -6.45 -3.58
N GLU A 39 2.14 -5.70 -3.21
CA GLU A 39 2.65 -4.60 -4.03
C GLU A 39 3.26 -5.13 -5.34
N GLU A 40 3.99 -6.25 -5.31
CA GLU A 40 4.52 -6.95 -6.50
C GLU A 40 3.38 -7.47 -7.39
N GLU A 41 2.37 -8.15 -6.83
CA GLU A 41 1.20 -8.65 -7.58
C GLU A 41 0.41 -7.52 -8.28
N ILE A 42 0.27 -6.36 -7.62
CA ILE A 42 -0.35 -5.18 -8.22
C ILE A 42 0.47 -4.67 -9.41
N GLU A 43 1.80 -4.62 -9.29
CA GLU A 43 2.68 -4.19 -10.38
C GLU A 43 2.61 -5.16 -11.56
N GLU A 44 2.67 -6.46 -11.33
CA GLU A 44 2.52 -7.49 -12.36
C GLU A 44 1.18 -7.38 -13.10
N ALA A 45 0.08 -7.18 -12.37
CA ALA A 45 -1.24 -7.00 -12.98
C ALA A 45 -1.30 -5.72 -13.85
N LYS A 46 -0.66 -4.62 -13.41
CA LYS A 46 -0.57 -3.38 -14.20
C LYS A 46 0.29 -3.57 -15.45
N LEU A 47 1.42 -4.26 -15.34
CA LEU A 47 2.28 -4.60 -16.47
C LEU A 47 1.54 -5.44 -17.50
N TYR A 48 0.79 -6.45 -17.05
CA TYR A 48 -0.03 -7.28 -17.94
C TYR A 48 -1.10 -6.48 -18.68
N ILE A 49 -1.76 -5.51 -18.03
CA ILE A 49 -2.66 -4.57 -18.72
C ILE A 49 -1.89 -3.79 -19.80
N GLY A 50 -0.70 -3.29 -19.50
CA GLY A 50 0.17 -2.62 -20.46
C GLY A 50 0.50 -3.51 -21.67
N GLU A 51 0.82 -4.77 -21.43
CA GLU A 51 1.06 -5.75 -22.51
C GLU A 51 -0.18 -5.97 -23.37
N LEU A 52 -1.36 -6.08 -22.78
CA LEU A 52 -2.62 -6.24 -23.53
C LEU A 52 -2.86 -5.05 -24.46
N VAL A 53 -2.61 -3.83 -23.97
CA VAL A 53 -2.75 -2.61 -24.76
C VAL A 53 -1.71 -2.56 -25.89
N TYR A 54 -0.47 -2.94 -25.61
CA TYR A 54 0.59 -2.98 -26.63
C TYR A 54 0.32 -4.04 -27.70
N LYS A 55 -0.12 -5.24 -27.31
CA LYS A 55 -0.53 -6.32 -28.24
C LYS A 55 -1.68 -5.86 -29.13
N TYR A 56 -2.68 -5.19 -28.54
CA TYR A 56 -3.78 -4.58 -29.29
C TYR A 56 -3.29 -3.55 -30.33
N PHE A 57 -2.34 -2.68 -29.98
CA PHE A 57 -1.77 -1.72 -30.93
C PHE A 57 -1.12 -2.42 -32.14
N LEU A 58 -0.51 -3.59 -31.93
CA LEU A 58 0.09 -4.38 -33.01
C LEU A 58 -0.95 -5.13 -33.85
N SER A 59 -2.11 -5.50 -33.28
CA SER A 59 -3.16 -6.21 -33.99
C SER A 59 -4.06 -5.25 -34.77
N LYS A 60 -3.65 -4.98 -36.01
CA LYS A 60 -4.22 -3.98 -36.94
C LYS A 60 -5.74 -4.02 -37.18
N ASN A 61 -6.47 -5.06 -36.74
CA ASN A 61 -7.92 -5.24 -36.95
C ASN A 61 -8.64 -5.96 -35.78
N GLU A 62 -8.00 -6.11 -34.62
CA GLU A 62 -8.68 -6.72 -33.46
C GLU A 62 -9.40 -5.64 -32.63
N SER A 63 -10.45 -6.03 -31.92
CA SER A 63 -11.06 -5.17 -30.91
C SER A 63 -10.22 -5.14 -29.64
N MET A 64 -10.16 -3.99 -28.95
CA MET A 64 -9.48 -3.88 -27.66
C MET A 64 -10.01 -4.94 -26.67
N PRO A 65 -9.12 -5.63 -25.91
CA PRO A 65 -9.52 -6.67 -24.96
C PRO A 65 -10.09 -6.08 -23.66
N VAL A 66 -11.15 -5.28 -23.78
CA VAL A 66 -11.77 -4.52 -22.67
C VAL A 66 -12.20 -5.41 -21.51
N SER A 67 -12.73 -6.61 -21.80
CA SER A 67 -13.14 -7.57 -20.75
C SER A 67 -11.94 -8.02 -19.90
N ALA A 68 -10.82 -8.38 -20.54
CA ALA A 68 -9.61 -8.82 -19.84
C ALA A 68 -8.99 -7.68 -19.01
N ILE A 69 -8.93 -6.47 -19.59
CA ILE A 69 -8.46 -5.26 -18.89
C ILE A 69 -9.35 -4.96 -17.67
N ASN A 70 -10.67 -4.97 -17.84
CA ASN A 70 -11.62 -4.70 -16.75
C ASN A 70 -11.51 -5.74 -15.63
N SER A 71 -11.31 -7.01 -15.97
CA SER A 71 -11.09 -8.07 -14.98
C SER A 71 -9.84 -7.78 -14.14
N LYS A 72 -8.72 -7.46 -14.78
CA LYS A 72 -7.46 -7.11 -14.11
C LYS A 72 -7.56 -5.83 -13.29
N CYS A 73 -8.27 -4.81 -13.76
CA CYS A 73 -8.54 -3.60 -12.97
C CYS A 73 -9.32 -3.90 -11.68
N ARG A 74 -10.32 -4.79 -11.73
CA ARG A 74 -11.06 -5.20 -10.53
C ARG A 74 -10.21 -6.04 -9.57
N GLU A 75 -9.31 -6.85 -10.09
CA GLU A 75 -8.31 -7.56 -9.30
C GLU A 75 -7.39 -6.59 -8.56
N ILE A 76 -6.83 -5.60 -9.27
CA ILE A 76 -6.00 -4.54 -8.69
C ILE A 76 -6.76 -3.77 -7.61
N GLN A 77 -8.02 -3.40 -7.83
CA GLN A 77 -8.82 -2.71 -6.81
C GLN A 77 -8.97 -3.53 -5.52
N ARG A 78 -9.17 -4.85 -5.63
CA ARG A 78 -9.25 -5.73 -4.46
C ARG A 78 -7.90 -5.82 -3.75
N MET A 79 -6.81 -5.95 -4.50
CA MET A 79 -5.46 -5.99 -3.92
C MET A 79 -5.08 -4.67 -3.23
N GLU A 80 -5.42 -3.51 -3.81
CA GLU A 80 -5.18 -2.20 -3.19
C GLU A 80 -5.98 -2.04 -1.88
N TYR A 81 -7.19 -2.59 -1.81
CA TYR A 81 -7.96 -2.61 -0.55
C TYR A 81 -7.27 -3.45 0.53
N GLU A 82 -6.84 -4.67 0.20
CA GLU A 82 -6.12 -5.55 1.13
C GLU A 82 -4.78 -4.94 1.57
N LYS A 83 -4.03 -4.35 0.64
CA LYS A 83 -2.81 -3.59 0.93
C LYS A 83 -3.05 -2.49 1.95
N ASN A 84 -4.15 -1.72 1.82
CA ASN A 84 -4.50 -0.68 2.79
C ASN A 84 -4.89 -1.27 4.15
N ARG A 85 -5.54 -2.44 4.19
CA ARG A 85 -5.83 -3.17 5.44
C ARG A 85 -4.55 -3.59 6.15
N ILE A 86 -3.58 -4.15 5.42
CA ILE A 86 -2.27 -4.55 5.96
C ILE A 86 -1.54 -3.33 6.53
N LYS A 87 -1.48 -2.21 5.79
CA LYS A 87 -0.87 -0.94 6.25
C LYS A 87 -1.52 -0.43 7.54
N THR A 88 -2.85 -0.46 7.57
CA THR A 88 -3.63 -0.05 8.75
C THR A 88 -3.33 -0.93 9.96
N ARG A 89 -3.25 -2.26 9.78
CA ARG A 89 -2.90 -3.20 10.87
C ARG A 89 -1.49 -2.92 11.39
N LEU A 90 -0.52 -2.74 10.49
CA LEU A 90 0.86 -2.46 10.84
C LEU A 90 1.01 -1.13 11.62
N ASN A 91 0.26 -0.10 11.25
CA ASN A 91 0.27 1.17 11.98
C ASN A 91 -0.43 1.08 13.35
N LYS A 92 -1.49 0.27 13.46
CA LYS A 92 -2.14 -0.01 14.76
C LYS A 92 -1.17 -0.65 15.74
N ILE A 93 -0.43 -1.67 15.31
CA ILE A 93 0.57 -2.35 16.17
C ILE A 93 1.67 -1.37 16.61
N LYS A 94 2.08 -0.46 15.72
CA LYS A 94 3.09 0.57 16.02
C LYS A 94 2.57 1.76 16.82
N GLY A 95 1.26 1.84 17.09
CA GLY A 95 0.65 2.98 17.80
C GLY A 95 0.77 4.32 17.06
N LEU A 96 0.91 4.30 15.74
CA LEU A 96 1.04 5.51 14.92
C LEU A 96 -0.33 6.14 14.66
N LYS A 97 -0.37 7.45 14.44
CA LYS A 97 -1.53 8.09 13.80
C LYS A 97 -1.48 7.79 12.30
N TYR A 98 -2.60 7.38 11.71
CA TYR A 98 -2.67 7.02 10.30
C TYR A 98 -4.03 7.37 9.67
N CYS A 99 -4.06 7.44 8.34
CA CYS A 99 -5.28 7.64 7.57
C CYS A 99 -6.13 6.37 7.62
N ASN A 100 -7.37 6.48 8.10
CA ASN A 100 -8.32 5.36 8.17
C ASN A 100 -8.75 4.81 6.79
N PHE A 101 -8.45 5.53 5.70
CA PHE A 101 -8.80 5.11 4.35
C PHE A 101 -7.66 4.34 3.65
N CYS A 102 -6.43 4.88 3.64
CA CYS A 102 -5.31 4.29 2.91
C CYS A 102 -4.17 3.75 3.79
N GLY A 103 -4.24 3.94 5.11
CA GLY A 103 -3.19 3.50 6.03
C GLY A 103 -1.88 4.29 5.94
N GLU A 104 -1.87 5.49 5.34
CA GLU A 104 -0.68 6.35 5.38
C GLU A 104 -0.46 6.93 6.79
N VAL A 105 0.79 7.00 7.24
CA VAL A 105 1.12 7.59 8.56
C VAL A 105 0.94 9.11 8.49
N ILE A 106 0.23 9.67 9.47
CA ILE A 106 -0.04 11.11 9.57
C ILE A 106 0.83 11.66 10.71
N ILE A 107 1.67 12.64 10.39
CA ILE A 107 2.64 13.21 11.33
C ILE A 107 2.09 14.49 11.98
N ASP A 108 1.37 15.30 11.21
CA ASP A 108 0.81 16.59 11.65
C ASP A 108 -0.71 16.56 11.83
N GLU A 109 -1.27 17.66 12.35
CA GLU A 109 -2.72 17.88 12.40
C GLU A 109 -3.30 18.26 11.03
N GLU A 110 -3.13 17.37 10.05
CA GLU A 110 -3.72 17.56 8.74
C GLU A 110 -5.22 17.27 8.75
N ASN A 111 -5.99 18.03 7.97
CA ASN A 111 -7.42 17.79 7.76
C ASN A 111 -7.68 16.75 6.65
N TYR A 112 -6.69 16.51 5.78
CA TYR A 112 -6.77 15.61 4.62
C TYR A 112 -5.49 14.78 4.53
N CYS A 113 -5.59 13.54 4.05
CA CYS A 113 -4.44 12.69 3.85
C CYS A 113 -3.60 13.17 2.66
N PRO A 114 -2.27 13.35 2.80
CA PRO A 114 -1.42 13.89 1.74
C PRO A 114 -1.21 12.89 0.60
N LYS A 115 -1.54 11.60 0.84
CA LYS A 115 -1.37 10.53 -0.14
C LYS A 115 -2.63 10.19 -0.92
N CYS A 116 -3.80 10.22 -0.28
CA CYS A 116 -5.06 9.80 -0.91
C CYS A 116 -6.14 10.88 -0.95
N GLY A 117 -5.88 12.06 -0.40
CA GLY A 117 -6.81 13.20 -0.41
C GLY A 117 -8.06 13.04 0.48
N HIS A 118 -8.24 11.92 1.17
CA HIS A 118 -9.40 11.71 2.03
C HIS A 118 -9.32 12.56 3.30
N LYS A 119 -10.47 13.09 3.74
CA LYS A 119 -10.57 13.81 5.00
C LYS A 119 -10.19 12.89 6.16
N ILE A 120 -9.34 13.38 7.05
CA ILE A 120 -8.91 12.64 8.24
C ILE A 120 -10.06 12.71 9.25
N ILE A 121 -10.70 11.56 9.49
CA ILE A 121 -11.71 11.40 10.54
C ILE A 121 -10.93 11.11 11.83
N ARG A 122 -10.98 12.06 12.76
CA ARG A 122 -10.34 11.99 14.08
C ARG A 122 -11.13 11.09 15.02
#